data_AF-A0A3C0HT87-F1
#
_entry.id   AF-A0A3C0HT87-F1
#
_cell.length_a   1.000
_cell.length_b   1.000
_cell.length_c   1.000
_cell.angle_alpha   90.00
_cell.angle_beta   90.00
_cell.angle_gamma   90.00
#
_symmetry.space_group_name_H-M   'P 1'
#
loop_
_entity.id
_entity.type
_entity.pdbx_description
1 polymer ?
#
loop_
_entity_poly.entity_id
_entity_poly.type
_entity_poly.pdbx_seq_one_letter_code
_entity_poly.pdbx_strand_id
1 'polypeptide(L)'
;TKSIGVFLFGVLMWAAWWGNPNGAVNIAGDALLIWFWVGLQLVSFLFGDVWRLFNPYVTIADSGAWVRGRIRGEEAAPTKDAGPLSLWPAVAAIFAYLWFELAYHSTDSPRSIAVFLTVYSVAMIGGAAVEGRGWVRRADGFAVLFTKLAAMSPIHRDDDGRLRLRSPLAGLSTLPDIPGTVPFILVVLGSTTFDGFTRSSVWLDIAGEQTGWGRTVSSTIGLLVITGLVAMAYSVAISAMANITGEESAELSRVFGPTLVPIAAAYAVAHYFSFLVLTGQRMFIRVSDPAGRGWDLFGTADYAIDWTIVSPATIAWVQTLAIAIGHVAGVAAAHDVAISRYDHRLAVRSQYPMLAVMILYTVLGLFLLLGA
;
A
#
# COMPACT_ATOMS: atom_id res chain seq x y z
N THR A 1 -19.78 12.49 -1.73
CA THR A 1 -18.61 11.60 -1.61
C THR A 1 -17.95 11.70 -0.24
N LYS A 2 -17.48 12.88 0.20
CA LYS A 2 -16.83 13.06 1.53
C LYS A 2 -17.62 12.47 2.72
N SER A 3 -18.93 12.74 2.81
CA SER A 3 -19.78 12.21 3.90
C SER A 3 -19.97 10.69 3.86
N ILE A 4 -19.89 10.07 2.68
CA ILE A 4 -19.99 8.62 2.52
C ILE A 4 -18.77 7.94 3.15
N GLY A 5 -17.57 8.48 2.92
CA GLY A 5 -16.34 7.97 3.53
C GLY A 5 -16.37 7.96 5.05
N VAL A 6 -16.82 9.06 5.67
CA VAL A 6 -16.98 9.16 7.13
C VAL A 6 -18.05 8.19 7.63
N PHE A 7 -19.17 8.06 6.92
CA PHE A 7 -20.23 7.11 7.28
C PHE A 7 -19.73 5.66 7.24
N LEU A 8 -19.09 5.24 6.14
CA LEU A 8 -18.54 3.89 6.00
C LEU A 8 -17.48 3.60 7.07
N PHE A 9 -16.61 4.58 7.36
CA PHE A 9 -15.65 4.47 8.44
C PHE A 9 -16.33 4.33 9.81
N GLY A 10 -17.40 5.08 10.07
CA GLY A 10 -18.20 4.96 11.29
C GLY A 10 -18.85 3.59 11.46
N VAL A 11 -19.44 3.04 10.38
CA VAL A 11 -20.01 1.69 10.36
C VAL A 11 -18.94 0.64 10.64
N LEU A 12 -17.78 0.75 10.00
CA LEU A 12 -16.63 -0.13 10.25
C LEU A 12 -16.20 -0.07 11.72
N MET A 13 -16.04 1.13 12.28
CA MET A 13 -15.63 1.28 13.67
C MET A 13 -16.64 0.72 14.66
N TRP A 14 -17.93 0.94 14.41
CA TRP A 14 -19.00 0.40 15.23
C TRP A 14 -19.05 -1.13 15.16
N ALA A 15 -18.93 -1.71 13.96
CA ALA A 15 -18.89 -3.16 13.78
C ALA A 15 -17.66 -3.78 14.47
N ALA A 16 -16.50 -3.12 14.39
CA ALA A 16 -15.26 -3.60 14.98
C ALA A 16 -15.27 -3.57 16.52
N TRP A 17 -15.82 -2.51 17.14
CA TRP A 17 -15.86 -2.37 18.60
C TRP A 17 -17.05 -3.07 19.27
N TRP A 18 -18.23 -2.97 18.68
CA TRP A 18 -19.49 -3.42 19.28
C TRP A 18 -20.12 -4.62 18.58
N GLY A 19 -19.61 -5.02 17.41
CA GLY A 19 -20.07 -6.23 16.72
C GLY A 19 -19.57 -7.51 17.38
N ASN A 20 -19.90 -8.62 16.73
CA ASN A 20 -19.49 -9.95 17.14
C ASN A 20 -17.95 -10.03 17.16
N PRO A 21 -17.33 -10.53 18.25
CA PRO A 21 -15.88 -10.64 18.35
C PRO A 21 -15.30 -11.73 17.44
N ASN A 22 -16.12 -12.61 16.86
CA ASN A 22 -15.67 -13.60 15.90
C ASN A 22 -15.47 -12.96 14.51
N GLY A 23 -14.21 -12.88 14.07
CA GLY A 23 -13.83 -12.35 12.75
C GLY A 23 -14.42 -13.12 11.56
N ALA A 24 -14.89 -14.36 11.77
CA ALA A 24 -15.54 -15.15 10.72
C ALA A 24 -16.91 -14.58 10.29
N VAL A 25 -17.60 -13.82 11.15
CA VAL A 25 -18.93 -13.26 10.87
C VAL A 25 -18.96 -11.73 10.87
N ASN A 26 -17.89 -11.07 11.33
CA ASN A 26 -17.81 -9.62 11.42
C ASN A 26 -17.24 -9.01 10.12
N ILE A 27 -17.78 -7.89 9.65
CA ILE A 27 -17.32 -7.25 8.40
C ILE A 27 -15.92 -6.63 8.50
N ALA A 28 -15.43 -6.33 9.71
CA ALA A 28 -14.26 -5.47 9.89
C ALA A 28 -13.00 -5.97 9.16
N GLY A 29 -12.74 -7.27 9.22
CA GLY A 29 -11.62 -7.89 8.49
C GLY A 29 -11.75 -7.78 6.98
N ASP A 30 -12.95 -8.01 6.44
CA ASP A 30 -13.19 -7.95 4.99
C ASP A 30 -13.10 -6.52 4.47
N ALA A 31 -13.63 -5.56 5.23
CA ALA A 31 -13.58 -4.16 4.88
C ALA A 31 -12.15 -3.62 4.89
N LEU A 32 -11.37 -3.88 5.94
CA LEU A 32 -10.02 -3.33 6.08
C LEU A 32 -8.96 -4.10 5.27
N LEU A 33 -8.87 -5.42 5.46
CA LEU A 33 -7.77 -6.23 4.93
C LEU A 33 -7.99 -6.64 3.47
N ILE A 34 -9.24 -6.72 3.02
CA ILE A 34 -9.56 -7.12 1.65
C ILE A 34 -9.91 -5.88 0.82
N TRP A 35 -11.05 -5.24 1.07
CA TRP A 35 -11.53 -4.20 0.16
C TRP A 35 -10.73 -2.91 0.25
N PHE A 36 -10.42 -2.45 1.47
CA PHE A 36 -9.63 -1.24 1.65
C PHE A 36 -8.16 -1.47 1.28
N TRP A 37 -7.50 -2.45 1.87
CA TRP A 37 -6.08 -2.70 1.59
C TRP A 37 -5.87 -3.21 0.17
N VAL A 38 -6.45 -4.34 -0.21
CA VAL A 38 -6.22 -4.93 -1.54
C VAL A 38 -6.99 -4.19 -2.62
N GLY A 39 -8.31 -4.04 -2.43
CA GLY A 39 -9.20 -3.50 -3.45
C GLY A 39 -8.79 -2.09 -3.89
N LEU A 40 -8.46 -1.20 -2.94
CA LEU A 40 -8.07 0.16 -3.29
C LEU A 40 -6.68 0.27 -3.92
N GLN A 41 -5.75 -0.66 -3.67
CA GLN A 41 -4.50 -0.69 -4.43
C GLN A 41 -4.77 -0.92 -5.91
N LEU A 42 -5.60 -1.92 -6.23
CA LEU A 42 -5.95 -2.26 -7.62
C LEU A 42 -6.78 -1.16 -8.29
N VAL A 43 -7.78 -0.64 -7.57
CA VAL A 43 -8.61 0.47 -8.07
C VAL A 43 -7.76 1.71 -8.29
N SER A 44 -6.82 2.02 -7.39
CA SER A 44 -5.95 3.19 -7.55
C SER A 44 -5.00 3.05 -8.73
N PHE A 45 -4.46 1.85 -8.92
CA PHE A 45 -3.64 1.51 -10.08
C PHE A 45 -4.40 1.67 -11.41
N LEU A 46 -5.71 1.41 -11.47
CA LEU A 46 -6.49 1.46 -12.72
C LEU A 46 -7.18 2.80 -12.98
N PHE A 47 -7.64 3.49 -11.93
CA PHE A 47 -8.56 4.63 -12.03
C PHE A 47 -8.02 5.91 -11.38
N GLY A 48 -6.82 5.88 -10.80
CA GLY A 48 -6.21 7.01 -10.10
C GLY A 48 -6.58 7.06 -8.61
N ASP A 49 -6.20 8.12 -7.90
CA ASP A 49 -6.35 8.20 -6.43
C ASP A 49 -7.82 8.38 -6.00
N VAL A 50 -8.54 7.26 -5.90
CA VAL A 50 -9.95 7.22 -5.49
C VAL A 50 -10.06 7.43 -3.97
N TRP A 51 -9.08 7.00 -3.18
CA TRP A 51 -9.10 7.15 -1.71
C TRP A 51 -9.27 8.61 -1.31
N ARG A 52 -8.63 9.54 -2.00
CA ARG A 52 -8.78 10.99 -1.75
C ARG A 52 -10.24 11.48 -1.79
N LEU A 53 -11.13 10.81 -2.51
CA LEU A 53 -12.55 11.18 -2.61
C LEU A 53 -13.38 10.82 -1.36
N PHE A 54 -12.97 9.78 -0.63
CA PHE A 54 -13.70 9.23 0.51
C PHE A 54 -12.82 9.07 1.77
N ASN A 55 -11.62 9.64 1.78
CA ASN A 55 -10.74 9.66 2.94
C ASN A 55 -11.44 10.36 4.13
N PRO A 56 -11.76 9.63 5.22
CA PRO A 56 -12.46 10.19 6.36
C PRO A 56 -11.58 11.19 7.11
N TYR A 57 -10.25 10.99 7.16
CA TYR A 57 -9.33 11.87 7.88
C TYR A 57 -9.23 13.26 7.26
N VAL A 58 -9.19 13.34 5.92
CA VAL A 58 -9.24 14.63 5.21
C VAL A 58 -10.55 15.35 5.52
N THR A 59 -11.67 14.61 5.46
CA THR A 59 -13.01 15.18 5.73
C THR A 59 -13.15 15.67 7.17
N ILE A 60 -12.65 14.91 8.15
CA ILE A 60 -12.67 15.27 9.58
C ILE A 60 -11.76 16.47 9.84
N ALA A 61 -10.54 16.49 9.29
CA ALA A 61 -9.61 17.61 9.46
C ALA A 61 -10.13 18.90 8.81
N ASP A 62 -10.73 18.79 7.62
CA ASP A 62 -11.41 19.90 6.93
C ASP A 62 -12.55 20.47 7.79
N SER A 63 -13.43 19.60 8.26
CA SER A 63 -14.59 19.98 9.08
C SER A 63 -14.15 20.62 10.41
N GLY A 64 -13.16 20.02 11.09
CA GLY A 64 -12.65 20.50 12.37
C GLY A 64 -12.04 21.90 12.28
N ALA A 65 -11.26 22.19 11.23
CA ALA A 65 -10.71 23.53 11.09
C ALA A 65 -11.74 24.54 10.56
N TRP A 66 -12.79 24.11 9.84
CA TRP A 66 -13.92 24.99 9.48
C TRP A 66 -14.68 25.44 10.74
N VAL A 67 -14.98 24.51 11.65
CA VAL A 67 -15.61 24.83 12.94
C VAL A 67 -14.72 25.78 13.74
N ARG A 68 -13.42 25.51 13.81
CA ARG A 68 -12.46 26.36 14.54
C ARG A 68 -12.41 27.79 14.00
N GLY A 69 -12.35 27.95 12.67
CA GLY A 69 -12.39 29.27 12.03
C GLY A 69 -13.67 30.03 12.36
N ARG A 70 -14.82 29.34 12.28
CA ARG A 70 -16.13 29.93 12.62
C ARG A 70 -16.22 30.39 14.08
N ILE A 71 -15.65 29.63 15.01
CA ILE A 71 -15.62 29.98 16.45
C ILE A 71 -14.67 31.16 16.72
N ARG A 72 -13.53 31.22 16.01
CA ARG A 72 -12.50 32.26 16.22
C ARG A 72 -12.76 33.55 15.42
N GLY A 73 -13.77 33.57 14.56
CA GLY A 73 -14.01 34.69 13.64
C GLY A 73 -12.91 34.84 12.58
N GLU A 74 -12.11 33.80 12.38
CA GLU A 74 -11.06 33.75 11.37
C GLU A 74 -11.61 33.05 10.13
N GLU A 75 -11.33 33.58 8.92
CA GLU A 75 -11.51 32.77 7.71
C GLU A 75 -10.70 31.48 7.89
N ALA A 76 -11.27 30.34 7.46
CA ALA A 76 -10.57 29.07 7.51
C ALA A 76 -9.31 29.20 6.64
N ALA A 77 -8.20 29.56 7.28
CA ALA A 77 -6.99 29.97 6.59
C ALA A 77 -6.63 28.89 5.55
N PRO A 78 -6.24 29.28 4.32
CA PRO A 78 -5.73 28.34 3.35
C PRO A 78 -4.64 27.52 4.02
N THR A 79 -4.59 26.23 3.70
CA THR A 79 -3.66 25.29 4.33
C THR A 79 -2.30 25.94 4.41
N LYS A 80 -1.83 26.23 5.63
CA LYS A 80 -0.41 26.48 5.82
C LYS A 80 0.27 25.20 5.35
N ASP A 81 0.73 25.18 4.10
CA ASP A 81 1.69 24.22 3.56
C ASP A 81 3.07 24.50 4.19
N ALA A 82 3.08 24.81 5.49
CA ALA A 82 4.20 25.39 6.20
C ALA A 82 5.01 24.26 6.84
N GLY A 83 5.82 23.64 6.01
CA GLY A 83 6.92 22.77 6.41
C GLY A 83 7.46 22.03 5.19
N PRO A 84 8.77 21.76 5.11
CA PRO A 84 9.28 20.83 4.11
C PRO A 84 8.49 19.54 4.26
N LEU A 85 7.72 19.18 3.22
CA LEU A 85 6.94 17.96 3.22
C LEU A 85 7.93 16.81 3.45
N SER A 86 7.73 16.03 4.49
CA SER A 86 8.44 14.79 4.71
C SER A 86 7.41 13.68 4.80
N LEU A 87 7.70 12.58 4.12
CA LEU A 87 6.89 11.37 4.16
C LEU A 87 7.29 10.42 5.29
N TRP A 88 8.25 10.77 6.15
CA TRP A 88 8.62 9.92 7.30
C TRP A 88 7.42 9.54 8.19
N PRO A 89 6.46 10.44 8.49
CA PRO A 89 5.24 10.05 9.19
C PRO A 89 4.42 8.99 8.42
N ALA A 90 4.32 9.11 7.09
CA ALA A 90 3.67 8.10 6.25
C ALA A 90 4.45 6.78 6.20
N VAL A 91 5.80 6.81 6.22
CA VAL A 91 6.65 5.62 6.35
C VAL A 91 6.35 4.89 7.65
N ALA A 92 6.29 5.62 8.77
CA ALA A 92 5.93 5.04 10.06
C ALA A 92 4.50 4.48 10.07
N ALA A 93 3.53 5.22 9.50
CA ALA A 93 2.14 4.81 9.45
C ALA A 93 1.92 3.55 8.59
N ILE A 94 2.55 3.47 7.41
CA ILE A 94 2.45 2.29 6.55
C ILE A 94 3.18 1.10 7.17
N PHE A 95 4.36 1.32 7.79
CA PHE A 95 5.06 0.25 8.50
C PHE A 95 4.25 -0.30 9.68
N ALA A 96 3.58 0.58 10.45
CA ALA A 96 2.71 0.16 11.54
C ALA A 96 1.53 -0.70 11.04
N TYR A 97 0.95 -0.35 9.89
CA TYR A 97 -0.05 -1.18 9.24
C TYR A 97 0.52 -2.53 8.78
N LEU A 98 1.65 -2.54 8.08
CA LEU A 98 2.27 -3.76 7.57
C LEU A 98 2.73 -4.69 8.71
N TRP A 99 3.17 -4.13 9.84
CA TRP A 99 3.42 -4.89 11.05
C TRP A 99 2.12 -5.47 11.62
N PHE A 100 1.05 -4.68 11.68
CA PHE A 100 -0.26 -5.17 12.11
C PHE A 100 -0.78 -6.28 11.19
N GLU A 101 -0.61 -6.15 9.88
CA GLU A 101 -1.04 -7.13 8.90
C GLU A 101 -0.22 -8.43 8.99
N LEU A 102 1.11 -8.33 8.95
CA LEU A 102 1.99 -9.46 8.69
C LEU A 102 2.63 -10.05 9.96
N ALA A 103 2.74 -9.29 11.04
CA ALA A 103 3.43 -9.73 12.25
C ALA A 103 2.50 -9.91 13.45
N TYR A 104 1.47 -9.09 13.60
CA TYR A 104 0.59 -9.21 14.75
C TYR A 104 -0.24 -10.52 14.68
N HIS A 105 -0.39 -11.21 15.81
CA HIS A 105 -0.95 -12.58 15.83
C HIS A 105 -2.48 -12.64 15.78
N SER A 106 -3.18 -11.52 15.97
CA SER A 106 -4.65 -11.45 16.00
C SER A 106 -5.21 -10.44 15.00
N THR A 107 -4.64 -10.38 13.79
CA THR A 107 -4.98 -9.37 12.77
C THR A 107 -6.42 -9.48 12.26
N ASP A 108 -7.00 -10.69 12.25
CA ASP A 108 -8.37 -10.97 11.83
C ASP A 108 -9.41 -10.68 12.91
N SER A 109 -8.98 -10.42 14.15
CA SER A 109 -9.86 -10.07 15.26
C SER A 109 -10.48 -8.67 15.04
N PRO A 110 -11.82 -8.55 15.07
CA PRO A 110 -12.50 -7.25 14.95
C PRO A 110 -12.03 -6.24 15.99
N ARG A 111 -11.74 -6.70 17.23
CA ARG A 111 -11.25 -5.82 18.29
C ARG A 111 -9.85 -5.28 18.00
N SER A 112 -8.96 -6.12 17.48
CA SER A 112 -7.60 -5.72 17.13
C SER A 112 -7.62 -4.72 15.97
N ILE A 113 -8.49 -4.93 14.98
CA ILE A 113 -8.77 -3.95 13.91
C ILE A 113 -9.30 -2.64 14.51
N ALA A 114 -10.25 -2.71 15.44
CA ALA A 114 -10.81 -1.52 16.09
C ALA A 114 -9.73 -0.71 16.82
N VAL A 115 -8.86 -1.38 17.58
CA VAL A 115 -7.74 -0.74 18.28
C VAL A 115 -6.78 -0.11 17.27
N PHE A 116 -6.36 -0.85 16.23
CA PHE A 116 -5.47 -0.33 15.20
C PHE A 116 -6.04 0.93 14.53
N LEU A 117 -7.29 0.86 14.05
CA LEU A 117 -7.95 1.99 13.41
C LEU A 117 -8.17 3.17 14.36
N THR A 118 -8.42 2.91 15.64
CA THR A 118 -8.54 3.98 16.65
C THR A 118 -7.20 4.68 16.85
N VAL A 119 -6.11 3.94 17.03
CA VAL A 119 -4.76 4.51 17.17
C VAL A 119 -4.36 5.27 15.92
N TYR A 120 -4.59 4.69 14.73
CA TYR A 120 -4.34 5.35 13.45
C TYR A 120 -5.13 6.66 13.32
N SER A 121 -6.41 6.64 13.69
CA SER A 121 -7.29 7.82 13.63
C SER A 121 -6.86 8.91 14.60
N VAL A 122 -6.46 8.55 15.82
CA VAL A 122 -5.92 9.50 16.80
C VAL A 122 -4.63 10.14 16.27
N ALA A 123 -3.74 9.37 15.66
CA ALA A 123 -2.52 9.92 15.05
C ALA A 123 -2.82 10.89 13.89
N MET A 124 -3.78 10.54 13.01
CA MET A 124 -4.15 11.41 11.88
C MET A 124 -4.88 12.68 12.32
N ILE A 125 -5.88 12.56 13.20
CA ILE A 125 -6.70 13.69 13.65
C ILE A 125 -5.90 14.57 14.62
N GLY A 126 -5.14 13.95 15.53
CA GLY A 126 -4.27 14.65 16.48
C GLY A 126 -3.17 15.43 15.78
N GLY A 127 -2.46 14.80 14.84
CA GLY A 127 -1.46 15.51 14.03
C GLY A 127 -2.07 16.62 13.18
N ALA A 128 -3.28 16.41 12.62
CA ALA A 128 -3.98 17.47 11.90
C ALA A 128 -4.40 18.64 12.80
N ALA A 129 -4.68 18.39 14.08
CA ALA A 129 -5.03 19.43 15.06
C ALA A 129 -3.82 20.28 15.49
N VAL A 130 -2.62 19.68 15.51
CA VAL A 130 -1.35 20.31 15.91
C VAL A 130 -0.64 20.99 14.73
N GLU A 131 -0.41 20.24 13.64
CA GLU A 131 0.37 20.69 12.48
C GLU A 131 -0.50 21.20 11.32
N GLY A 132 -1.83 21.16 11.48
CA GLY A 132 -2.81 21.59 10.49
C GLY A 132 -3.19 20.49 9.49
N ARG A 133 -4.19 20.79 8.64
CA ARG A 133 -4.80 19.83 7.71
C ARG A 133 -3.81 19.20 6.72
N GLY A 134 -2.68 19.86 6.46
CA GLY A 134 -1.60 19.33 5.62
C GLY A 134 -0.95 18.07 6.18
N TRP A 135 -1.06 17.82 7.50
CA TRP A 135 -0.59 16.60 8.15
C TRP A 135 -1.13 15.34 7.47
N VAL A 136 -2.45 15.26 7.27
CA VAL A 136 -3.12 14.08 6.69
C VAL A 136 -2.55 13.77 5.30
N ARG A 137 -2.20 14.79 4.51
CA ARG A 137 -1.64 14.60 3.17
C ARG A 137 -0.25 13.96 3.16
N ARG A 138 0.54 14.13 4.22
CA ARG A 138 1.92 13.63 4.32
C ARG A 138 2.12 12.47 5.29
N ALA A 139 1.18 12.25 6.21
CA ALA A 139 1.25 11.23 7.25
C ALA A 139 0.35 10.03 7.01
N ASP A 140 -0.71 10.15 6.20
CA ASP A 140 -1.56 9.03 5.83
C ASP A 140 -0.80 8.09 4.89
N GLY A 141 -0.24 7.02 5.47
CA GLY A 141 0.51 5.99 4.73
C GLY A 141 -0.31 5.32 3.63
N PHE A 142 -1.63 5.15 3.80
CA PHE A 142 -2.47 4.56 2.75
C PHE A 142 -2.67 5.53 1.60
N ALA A 143 -2.95 6.80 1.89
CA ALA A 143 -3.06 7.83 0.85
C ALA A 143 -1.77 7.98 0.05
N VAL A 144 -0.61 7.93 0.71
CA VAL A 144 0.69 7.97 0.03
C VAL A 144 0.90 6.75 -0.87
N LEU A 145 0.56 5.53 -0.39
CA LEU A 145 0.63 4.32 -1.21
C LEU A 145 -0.28 4.42 -2.43
N PHE A 146 -1.56 4.74 -2.23
CA PHE A 146 -2.55 4.82 -3.29
C PHE A 146 -2.21 5.93 -4.30
N THR A 147 -1.66 7.07 -3.86
CA THR A 147 -1.17 8.12 -4.76
C THR A 147 -0.02 7.63 -5.63
N LYS A 148 0.93 6.87 -5.06
CA LYS A 148 2.06 6.31 -5.82
C LYS A 148 1.59 5.27 -6.83
N LEU A 149 0.64 4.40 -6.48
CA LEU A 149 0.03 3.45 -7.41
C LEU A 149 -0.80 4.16 -8.49
N ALA A 150 -1.55 5.20 -8.11
CA ALA A 150 -2.31 6.05 -9.02
C ALA A 150 -1.45 6.81 -10.03
N ALA A 151 -0.17 7.04 -9.73
CA ALA A 151 0.77 7.57 -10.70
C ALA A 151 0.92 6.63 -11.91
N MET A 152 0.60 5.34 -11.77
CA MET A 152 0.56 4.39 -12.88
C MET A 152 -0.79 4.26 -13.58
N SER A 153 -1.81 5.00 -13.13
CA SER A 153 -3.14 4.92 -13.73
C SER A 153 -3.14 5.32 -15.21
N PRO A 154 -3.69 4.47 -16.10
CA PRO A 154 -3.93 4.83 -17.49
C PRO A 154 -4.89 6.02 -17.60
N ILE A 155 -5.82 6.15 -16.66
CA ILE A 155 -6.80 7.23 -16.60
C ILE A 155 -6.26 8.32 -15.69
N HIS A 156 -6.08 9.52 -16.22
CA HIS A 156 -5.58 10.67 -15.48
C HIS A 156 -6.37 11.93 -15.80
N ARG A 157 -6.34 12.93 -14.89
CA ARG A 157 -6.90 14.26 -15.13
C ARG A 157 -5.78 15.22 -15.46
N ASP A 158 -5.85 15.84 -16.64
CA ASP A 158 -4.90 16.88 -17.02
C ASP A 158 -5.05 18.16 -16.17
N ASP A 159 -4.17 19.13 -16.39
CA ASP A 159 -4.18 20.43 -15.68
C ASP A 159 -5.49 21.21 -15.91
N ASP A 160 -6.18 20.96 -17.03
CA ASP A 160 -7.50 21.50 -17.37
C ASP A 160 -8.67 20.73 -16.71
N GLY A 161 -8.36 19.68 -15.93
CA GLY A 161 -9.33 18.85 -15.22
C GLY A 161 -10.05 17.81 -16.09
N ARG A 162 -9.65 17.64 -17.36
CA ARG A 162 -10.24 16.69 -18.32
C ARG A 162 -9.64 15.30 -18.14
N LEU A 163 -10.48 14.27 -18.27
CA LEU A 163 -10.02 12.89 -18.27
C LEU A 163 -9.29 12.57 -19.59
N ARG A 164 -8.04 12.12 -19.47
CA ARG A 164 -7.22 11.67 -20.60
C ARG A 164 -6.59 10.31 -20.29
N LEU A 165 -6.25 9.62 -21.37
CA LEU A 165 -5.45 8.40 -21.31
C LEU A 165 -3.97 8.75 -21.37
N ARG A 166 -3.16 8.06 -20.56
CA ARG A 166 -1.70 8.11 -20.61
C ARG A 166 -1.10 6.71 -20.53
N SER A 167 0.15 6.58 -20.96
CA SER A 167 0.92 5.36 -20.68
C SER A 167 1.10 5.21 -19.16
N PRO A 168 0.92 4.00 -18.59
CA PRO A 168 1.08 3.78 -17.15
C PRO A 168 2.40 4.26 -16.56
N LEU A 169 3.52 4.16 -17.29
CA LEU A 169 4.82 4.57 -16.76
C LEU A 169 5.04 6.08 -16.80
N ALA A 170 4.33 6.80 -17.67
CA ALA A 170 4.54 8.23 -17.87
C ALA A 170 4.23 9.07 -16.62
N GLY A 171 3.37 8.58 -15.72
CA GLY A 171 3.05 9.30 -14.50
C GLY A 171 4.12 9.18 -13.39
N LEU A 172 5.04 8.23 -13.48
CA LEU A 172 6.07 8.04 -12.45
C LEU A 172 7.04 9.23 -12.36
N SER A 173 7.32 9.90 -13.49
CA SER A 173 8.15 11.11 -13.55
C SER A 173 7.48 12.33 -12.90
N THR A 174 6.17 12.28 -12.64
CA THR A 174 5.43 13.36 -11.98
C THR A 174 5.37 13.22 -10.46
N LEU A 175 5.92 12.13 -9.91
CA LEU A 175 5.97 11.94 -8.46
C LEU A 175 6.90 12.99 -7.83
N PRO A 176 6.44 13.70 -6.79
CA PRO A 176 7.24 14.78 -6.21
C PRO A 176 8.45 14.22 -5.47
N ASP A 177 9.59 14.93 -5.59
CA ASP A 177 10.80 14.63 -4.84
C ASP A 177 10.63 15.08 -3.38
N ILE A 178 10.07 14.18 -2.56
CA ILE A 178 9.79 14.42 -1.14
C ILE A 178 10.64 13.45 -0.30
N PRO A 179 11.42 13.95 0.69
CA PRO A 179 12.16 13.12 1.63
C PRO A 179 11.26 12.05 2.26
N GLY A 180 11.71 10.79 2.23
CA GLY A 180 10.94 9.64 2.70
C GLY A 180 10.25 8.85 1.58
N THR A 181 10.21 9.35 0.34
CA THR A 181 9.65 8.60 -0.81
C THR A 181 10.31 7.25 -1.02
N VAL A 182 11.65 7.20 -1.05
CA VAL A 182 12.39 5.95 -1.28
C VAL A 182 12.24 4.98 -0.09
N PRO A 183 12.48 5.40 1.18
CA PRO A 183 12.18 4.55 2.33
C PRO A 183 10.75 3.99 2.33
N PHE A 184 9.76 4.79 1.95
CA PHE A 184 8.36 4.35 1.85
C PHE A 184 8.21 3.19 0.86
N ILE A 185 8.76 3.34 -0.34
CA ILE A 185 8.70 2.31 -1.38
C ILE A 185 9.44 1.04 -0.93
N LEU A 186 10.61 1.19 -0.31
CA LEU A 186 11.40 0.05 0.18
C LEU A 186 10.72 -0.69 1.34
N VAL A 187 10.00 0.01 2.23
CA VAL A 187 9.18 -0.62 3.28
C VAL A 187 8.04 -1.44 2.68
N VAL A 188 7.34 -0.89 1.68
CA VAL A 188 6.27 -1.61 0.99
C VAL A 188 6.81 -2.84 0.25
N LEU A 189 7.93 -2.72 -0.47
CA LEU A 189 8.56 -3.86 -1.15
C LEU A 189 9.17 -4.88 -0.19
N GLY A 190 9.75 -4.42 0.92
CA GLY A 190 10.31 -5.27 1.96
C GLY A 190 9.25 -6.12 2.65
N SER A 191 8.16 -5.50 3.07
CA SER A 191 7.00 -6.21 3.67
C SER A 191 6.34 -7.18 2.71
N THR A 192 6.18 -6.77 1.45
CA THR A 192 5.76 -7.61 0.32
C THR A 192 6.65 -8.86 0.16
N THR A 193 7.97 -8.67 0.18
CA THR A 193 8.94 -9.78 0.10
C THR A 193 8.82 -10.68 1.32
N PHE A 194 8.61 -10.09 2.51
CA PHE A 194 8.40 -10.84 3.73
C PHE A 194 7.12 -11.68 3.69
N ASP A 195 5.98 -11.12 3.24
CA ASP A 195 4.74 -11.87 3.05
C ASP A 195 4.94 -13.09 2.14
N GLY A 196 5.62 -12.91 1.00
CA GLY A 196 5.99 -14.03 0.13
C GLY A 196 6.88 -15.04 0.84
N PHE A 197 7.87 -14.58 1.59
CA PHE A 197 8.77 -15.44 2.36
C PHE A 197 8.05 -16.24 3.45
N THR A 198 6.99 -15.69 4.07
CA THR A 198 6.24 -16.42 5.12
C THR A 198 5.54 -17.68 4.64
N ARG A 199 5.40 -17.86 3.32
CA ARG A 199 4.80 -19.04 2.70
C ARG A 199 5.84 -20.14 2.39
N SER A 200 7.13 -19.83 2.54
CA SER A 200 8.22 -20.79 2.31
C SER A 200 8.30 -21.85 3.40
N SER A 201 8.73 -23.06 3.03
CA SER A 201 9.09 -24.14 3.96
C SER A 201 10.07 -23.67 5.06
N VAL A 202 11.07 -22.87 4.69
CA VAL A 202 12.03 -22.28 5.65
C VAL A 202 11.33 -21.47 6.75
N TRP A 203 10.34 -20.66 6.39
CA TRP A 203 9.61 -19.88 7.39
C TRP A 203 8.70 -20.75 8.25
N LEU A 204 8.05 -21.75 7.63
CA LEU A 204 7.19 -22.70 8.35
C LEU A 204 8.00 -23.48 9.40
N ASP A 205 9.24 -23.86 9.12
CA ASP A 205 10.13 -24.51 10.08
C ASP A 205 10.51 -23.59 11.26
N ILE A 206 10.65 -22.29 11.02
CA ILE A 206 11.04 -21.31 12.05
C ILE A 206 9.84 -20.90 12.92
N ALA A 207 8.71 -20.61 12.30
CA ALA A 207 7.61 -19.88 12.92
C ALA A 207 6.24 -20.57 12.79
N GLY A 208 6.14 -21.69 12.06
CA GLY A 208 4.87 -22.36 11.76
C GLY A 208 4.13 -22.90 12.98
N GLU A 209 4.87 -23.41 13.98
CA GLU A 209 4.29 -23.92 15.23
C GLU A 209 4.04 -22.82 16.27
N GLN A 210 4.55 -21.60 16.04
CA GLN A 210 4.44 -20.53 17.01
C GLN A 210 3.05 -19.89 16.99
N THR A 211 2.53 -19.57 18.17
CA THR A 211 1.26 -18.84 18.32
C THR A 211 1.43 -17.61 19.21
N GLY A 212 0.44 -16.72 19.19
CA GLY A 212 0.40 -15.54 20.04
C GLY A 212 1.63 -14.64 19.88
N TRP A 213 2.17 -14.16 21.00
CA TRP A 213 3.31 -13.25 21.01
C TRP A 213 4.62 -13.84 20.50
N GLY A 214 4.82 -15.16 20.59
CA GLY A 214 6.00 -15.82 20.01
C GLY A 214 6.04 -15.60 18.50
N ARG A 215 4.93 -15.93 17.83
CA ARG A 215 4.75 -15.66 16.39
C ARG A 215 4.92 -14.19 16.06
N THR A 216 4.40 -13.29 16.90
CA THR A 216 4.55 -11.84 16.68
C THR A 216 6.01 -11.40 16.74
N VAL A 217 6.79 -11.88 17.70
CA VAL A 217 8.22 -11.52 17.80
C VAL A 217 8.99 -12.06 16.60
N SER A 218 8.84 -13.34 16.26
CA SER A 218 9.51 -13.92 15.10
C SER A 218 9.14 -13.20 13.81
N SER A 219 7.84 -12.94 13.59
CA SER A 219 7.37 -12.23 12.39
C SER A 219 7.83 -10.77 12.34
N THR A 220 7.95 -10.11 13.50
CA THR A 220 8.52 -8.74 13.57
C THR A 220 9.99 -8.74 13.16
N ILE A 221 10.77 -9.70 13.66
CA ILE A 221 12.18 -9.84 13.29
C ILE A 221 12.30 -10.16 11.80
N GLY A 222 11.51 -11.11 11.30
CA GLY A 222 11.48 -11.47 9.87
C GLY A 222 11.15 -10.27 8.99
N LEU A 223 10.10 -9.51 9.33
CA LEU A 223 9.70 -8.30 8.62
C LEU A 223 10.83 -7.26 8.57
N LEU A 224 11.49 -6.99 9.71
CA LEU A 224 12.60 -6.04 9.79
C LEU A 224 13.82 -6.51 9.00
N VAL A 225 14.19 -7.79 9.12
CA VAL A 225 15.34 -8.38 8.42
C VAL A 225 15.12 -8.35 6.91
N ILE A 226 13.99 -8.86 6.42
CA ILE A 226 13.72 -8.90 4.97
C ILE A 226 13.60 -7.49 4.39
N THR A 227 12.93 -6.56 5.11
CA THR A 227 12.87 -5.16 4.67
C THR A 227 14.26 -4.50 4.64
N GLY A 228 15.11 -4.79 5.63
CA GLY A 228 16.50 -4.35 5.66
C GLY A 228 17.33 -4.91 4.50
N LEU A 229 17.15 -6.19 4.15
CA LEU A 229 17.84 -6.82 3.01
C LEU A 229 17.42 -6.20 1.68
N VAL A 230 16.13 -5.92 1.49
CA VAL A 230 15.64 -5.22 0.29
C VAL A 230 16.24 -3.81 0.22
N ALA A 231 16.19 -3.05 1.30
CA ALA A 231 16.78 -1.71 1.35
C ALA A 231 18.31 -1.72 1.12
N MET A 232 19.01 -2.73 1.65
CA MET A 232 20.44 -2.92 1.46
C MET A 232 20.77 -3.22 0.00
N ALA A 233 20.08 -4.18 -0.63
CA ALA A 233 20.31 -4.52 -2.03
C ALA A 233 20.07 -3.31 -2.95
N TYR A 234 19.00 -2.55 -2.72
CA TYR A 234 18.79 -1.28 -3.43
C TYR A 234 19.93 -0.28 -3.22
N SER A 235 20.35 -0.07 -1.96
CA SER A 235 21.42 0.89 -1.62
C SER A 235 22.77 0.50 -2.23
N VAL A 236 23.08 -0.80 -2.29
CA VAL A 236 24.27 -1.33 -2.95
C VAL A 236 24.20 -1.07 -4.46
N ALA A 237 23.05 -1.30 -5.11
CA ALA A 237 22.89 -1.03 -6.53
C ALA A 237 23.03 0.47 -6.87
N ILE A 238 22.42 1.34 -6.06
CA ILE A 238 22.59 2.80 -6.21
C ILE A 238 24.04 3.23 -5.98
N SER A 239 24.72 2.67 -4.98
CA SER A 239 26.14 3.00 -4.72
C SER A 239 27.06 2.53 -5.86
N ALA A 240 26.79 1.35 -6.44
CA ALA A 240 27.51 0.88 -7.62
C ALA A 240 27.23 1.78 -8.84
N MET A 241 25.99 2.22 -9.02
CA MET A 241 25.62 3.18 -10.07
C MET A 241 26.31 4.54 -9.88
N ALA A 242 26.39 5.05 -8.65
CA ALA A 242 27.12 6.26 -8.29
C ALA A 242 28.60 6.15 -8.69
N ASN A 243 29.25 5.01 -8.39
CA ASN A 243 30.63 4.76 -8.78
C ASN A 243 30.85 4.73 -10.30
N ILE A 244 29.85 4.29 -11.07
CA ILE A 244 29.92 4.22 -12.54
C ILE A 244 29.69 5.60 -13.16
N THR A 245 28.74 6.37 -12.62
CA THR A 245 28.27 7.65 -13.18
C THR A 245 29.03 8.87 -12.67
N GLY A 246 29.68 8.75 -11.50
CA GLY A 246 30.33 9.87 -10.80
C GLY A 246 29.38 10.78 -10.03
N GLU A 247 28.10 10.40 -9.90
CA GLU A 247 27.08 11.18 -9.20
C GLU A 247 26.92 10.81 -7.72
N GLU A 248 26.20 11.64 -6.97
CA GLU A 248 25.89 11.36 -5.57
C GLU A 248 24.81 10.26 -5.45
N SER A 249 25.09 9.22 -4.64
CA SER A 249 24.13 8.15 -4.34
C SER A 249 22.77 8.66 -3.85
N ALA A 250 22.73 9.76 -3.10
CA ALA A 250 21.49 10.33 -2.59
C ALA A 250 20.61 10.91 -3.72
N GLU A 251 21.22 11.54 -4.72
CA GLU A 251 20.51 12.07 -5.90
C GLU A 251 19.98 10.93 -6.76
N LEU A 252 20.84 9.96 -7.08
CA LEU A 252 20.46 8.77 -7.83
C LEU A 252 19.33 8.00 -7.14
N SER A 253 19.40 7.85 -5.82
CA SER A 253 18.34 7.19 -5.05
C SER A 253 16.98 7.88 -5.21
N ARG A 254 16.94 9.22 -5.22
CA ARG A 254 15.70 9.99 -5.41
C ARG A 254 15.15 9.86 -6.81
N VAL A 255 16.02 9.89 -7.81
CA VAL A 255 15.66 9.83 -9.23
C VAL A 255 15.19 8.42 -9.64
N PHE A 256 15.91 7.38 -9.20
CA PHE A 256 15.58 5.99 -9.56
C PHE A 256 14.57 5.33 -8.62
N GLY A 257 14.37 5.82 -7.39
CA GLY A 257 13.43 5.22 -6.43
C GLY A 257 12.00 5.02 -6.97
N PRO A 258 11.38 6.00 -7.65
CA PRO A 258 10.06 5.85 -8.28
C PRO A 258 9.96 4.71 -9.30
N THR A 259 11.08 4.29 -9.90
CA THR A 259 11.11 3.20 -10.90
C THR A 259 10.79 1.83 -10.29
N LEU A 260 10.76 1.72 -8.95
CA LEU A 260 10.39 0.52 -8.22
C LEU A 260 8.87 0.38 -7.99
N VAL A 261 8.09 1.45 -8.19
CA VAL A 261 6.62 1.44 -8.00
C VAL A 261 5.92 0.38 -8.86
N PRO A 262 6.29 0.13 -10.13
CA PRO A 262 5.74 -0.96 -10.93
C PRO A 262 5.85 -2.34 -10.28
N ILE A 263 6.94 -2.61 -9.54
CA ILE A 263 7.15 -3.87 -8.84
C ILE A 263 6.13 -4.01 -7.70
N ALA A 264 5.92 -2.94 -6.94
CA ALA A 264 4.92 -2.92 -5.86
C ALA A 264 3.49 -3.10 -6.41
N ALA A 265 3.16 -2.46 -7.53
CA ALA A 265 1.87 -2.61 -8.18
C ALA A 265 1.63 -4.05 -8.69
N ALA A 266 2.64 -4.65 -9.32
CA ALA A 266 2.56 -6.04 -9.79
C ALA A 266 2.39 -7.04 -8.65
N TYR A 267 3.07 -6.82 -7.53
CA TYR A 267 2.88 -7.65 -6.36
C TYR A 267 1.45 -7.56 -5.81
N ALA A 268 0.87 -6.35 -5.71
CA ALA A 268 -0.50 -6.18 -5.27
C ALA A 268 -1.50 -6.98 -6.14
N VAL A 269 -1.24 -7.05 -7.45
CA VAL A 269 -2.01 -7.91 -8.36
C VAL A 269 -1.72 -9.38 -8.10
N ALA A 270 -0.45 -9.80 -8.12
CA ALA A 270 -0.08 -11.20 -8.03
C ALA A 270 -0.56 -11.84 -6.71
N HIS A 271 -0.24 -11.23 -5.57
CA HIS A 271 -0.52 -11.84 -4.27
C HIS A 271 -1.98 -11.75 -3.86
N TYR A 272 -2.66 -10.67 -4.24
CA TYR A 272 -3.98 -10.40 -3.70
C TYR A 272 -5.13 -10.61 -4.69
N PHE A 273 -4.88 -10.93 -5.96
CA PHE A 273 -5.93 -11.18 -6.94
C PHE A 273 -6.90 -12.29 -6.50
N SER A 274 -6.39 -13.48 -6.17
CA SER A 274 -7.23 -14.60 -5.74
C SER A 274 -7.96 -14.30 -4.44
N PHE A 275 -7.29 -13.63 -3.51
CA PHE A 275 -7.88 -13.22 -2.23
C PHE A 275 -9.03 -12.24 -2.43
N LEU A 276 -8.90 -11.27 -3.35
CA LEU A 276 -9.97 -10.33 -3.68
C LEU A 276 -11.12 -11.02 -4.41
N VAL A 277 -10.85 -11.88 -5.39
CA VAL A 277 -11.89 -12.51 -6.22
C VAL A 277 -12.68 -13.56 -5.44
N LEU A 278 -12.00 -14.37 -4.62
CA LEU A 278 -12.63 -15.46 -3.89
C LEU A 278 -13.16 -14.97 -2.55
N THR A 279 -12.28 -14.45 -1.69
CA THR A 279 -12.67 -14.02 -0.34
C THR A 279 -13.42 -12.70 -0.36
N GLY A 280 -13.17 -11.81 -1.33
CA GLY A 280 -13.88 -10.52 -1.44
C GLY A 280 -15.38 -10.66 -1.68
N GLN A 281 -15.86 -11.81 -2.18
CA GLN A 281 -17.28 -12.13 -2.29
C GLN A 281 -17.99 -12.02 -0.93
N ARG A 282 -17.29 -12.38 0.15
CA ARG A 282 -17.80 -12.38 1.52
C ARG A 282 -18.26 -11.01 2.00
N MET A 283 -17.69 -9.94 1.44
CA MET A 283 -18.14 -8.58 1.74
C MET A 283 -19.60 -8.36 1.35
N PHE A 284 -20.05 -8.88 0.20
CA PHE A 284 -21.45 -8.72 -0.24
C PHE A 284 -22.43 -9.45 0.68
N ILE A 285 -21.99 -10.55 1.29
CA ILE A 285 -22.74 -11.28 2.31
C ILE A 285 -22.77 -10.43 3.60
N ARG A 286 -21.60 -9.99 4.08
CA ARG A 286 -21.46 -9.30 5.36
C ARG A 286 -22.01 -7.87 5.38
N VAL A 287 -22.24 -7.23 4.23
CA VAL A 287 -22.92 -5.92 4.18
C VAL A 287 -24.36 -6.02 4.70
N SER A 288 -25.02 -7.17 4.58
CA SER A 288 -26.34 -7.44 5.16
C SER A 288 -26.31 -7.63 6.69
N ASP A 289 -25.18 -8.06 7.24
CA ASP A 289 -24.97 -8.19 8.68
C ASP A 289 -23.59 -7.68 9.14
N PRO A 290 -23.34 -6.36 9.11
CA PRO A 290 -21.99 -5.82 9.33
C PRO A 290 -21.40 -6.19 10.68
N ALA A 291 -22.25 -6.32 11.70
CA ALA A 291 -21.85 -6.62 13.07
C ALA A 291 -21.96 -8.11 13.43
N GLY A 292 -22.38 -9.00 12.52
CA GLY A 292 -22.54 -10.43 12.81
C GLY A 292 -23.59 -10.72 13.88
N ARG A 293 -24.73 -10.03 13.85
CA ARG A 293 -25.85 -10.13 14.81
C ARG A 293 -27.05 -10.91 14.29
N GLY A 294 -26.95 -11.53 13.12
CA GLY A 294 -28.04 -12.23 12.45
C GLY A 294 -28.98 -11.30 11.68
N TRP A 295 -28.49 -10.15 11.23
CA TRP A 295 -29.28 -9.26 10.38
C TRP A 295 -29.30 -9.73 8.93
N ASP A 296 -30.29 -9.26 8.17
CA ASP A 296 -30.33 -9.45 6.72
C ASP A 296 -30.86 -8.18 6.03
N LEU A 297 -30.06 -7.12 6.06
CA LEU A 297 -30.48 -5.80 5.60
C LEU A 297 -30.74 -5.72 4.09
N PHE A 298 -30.07 -6.57 3.29
CA PHE A 298 -30.15 -6.53 1.83
C PHE A 298 -30.55 -7.88 1.20
N GLY A 299 -30.92 -8.90 1.98
CA GLY A 299 -31.32 -10.20 1.45
C GLY A 299 -30.15 -11.06 0.99
N THR A 300 -28.93 -10.79 1.47
CA THR A 300 -27.69 -11.45 1.01
C THR A 300 -27.04 -12.33 2.07
N ALA A 301 -27.64 -12.46 3.26
CA ALA A 301 -27.06 -13.24 4.36
C ALA A 301 -26.85 -14.72 4.01
N ASP A 302 -27.71 -15.30 3.17
CA ASP A 302 -27.66 -16.72 2.76
C ASP A 302 -26.82 -16.98 1.50
N TYR A 303 -26.17 -15.96 0.95
CA TYR A 303 -25.32 -16.15 -0.22
C TYR A 303 -24.09 -16.99 0.14
N ALA A 304 -23.65 -17.85 -0.79
CA ALA A 304 -22.47 -18.68 -0.64
C ALA A 304 -21.31 -18.13 -1.48
N ILE A 305 -20.08 -18.33 -0.99
CA ILE A 305 -18.87 -18.03 -1.77
C ILE A 305 -18.71 -19.08 -2.86
N ASP A 306 -18.61 -18.63 -4.11
CA ASP A 306 -18.29 -19.49 -5.23
C ASP A 306 -16.77 -19.57 -5.41
N TRP A 307 -16.19 -20.69 -4.96
CA TRP A 307 -14.76 -20.99 -5.12
C TRP A 307 -14.38 -21.43 -6.54
N THR A 308 -15.35 -21.64 -7.43
CA THR A 308 -15.15 -22.10 -8.81
C THR A 308 -15.10 -20.97 -9.83
N ILE A 309 -15.38 -19.73 -9.42
CA ILE A 309 -15.40 -18.54 -10.28
C ILE A 309 -14.08 -18.33 -11.04
N VAL A 310 -12.96 -18.76 -10.47
CA VAL A 310 -11.62 -18.66 -11.05
C VAL A 310 -10.85 -19.94 -10.75
N SER A 311 -10.25 -20.53 -11.80
CA SER A 311 -9.46 -21.76 -11.67
C SER A 311 -8.07 -21.50 -11.06
N PRO A 312 -7.46 -22.50 -10.39
CA PRO A 312 -6.07 -22.41 -9.94
C PRO A 312 -5.08 -22.08 -11.07
N ALA A 313 -5.31 -22.61 -12.27
CA ALA A 313 -4.49 -22.31 -13.44
C ALA A 313 -4.57 -20.83 -13.84
N THR A 314 -5.77 -20.24 -13.80
CA THR A 314 -5.96 -18.80 -14.05
C THR A 314 -5.25 -17.96 -13.00
N ILE A 315 -5.32 -18.33 -11.72
CA ILE A 315 -4.62 -17.64 -10.63
C ILE A 315 -3.11 -17.66 -10.88
N ALA A 316 -2.55 -18.83 -11.19
CA ALA A 316 -1.13 -18.99 -11.49
C ALA A 316 -0.69 -18.10 -12.66
N TRP A 317 -1.45 -18.09 -13.76
CA TRP A 317 -1.16 -17.22 -14.90
C TRP A 317 -1.21 -15.73 -14.56
N VAL A 318 -2.25 -15.28 -13.84
CA VAL A 318 -2.37 -13.88 -13.41
C VAL A 318 -1.18 -13.50 -12.52
N GLN A 319 -0.82 -14.36 -11.57
CA GLN A 319 0.33 -14.18 -10.69
C GLN A 319 1.65 -14.06 -11.45
N THR A 320 1.95 -15.03 -12.30
CA THR A 320 3.20 -15.06 -13.06
C THR A 320 3.30 -13.87 -14.02
N LEU A 321 2.22 -13.56 -14.75
CA LEU A 321 2.21 -12.44 -15.70
C LEU A 321 2.31 -11.09 -14.98
N ALA A 322 1.61 -10.91 -13.86
CA ALA A 322 1.70 -9.68 -13.08
C ALA A 322 3.14 -9.43 -12.61
N ILE A 323 3.79 -10.43 -12.02
CA ILE A 323 5.20 -10.33 -11.58
C ILE A 323 6.11 -9.98 -12.76
N ALA A 324 6.00 -10.73 -13.87
CA ALA A 324 6.85 -10.51 -15.04
C ALA A 324 6.66 -9.11 -15.64
N ILE A 325 5.40 -8.68 -15.84
CA ILE A 325 5.09 -7.36 -16.41
C ILE A 325 5.55 -6.25 -15.46
N GLY A 326 5.36 -6.38 -14.15
CA GLY A 326 5.83 -5.39 -13.17
C GLY A 326 7.32 -5.19 -13.18
N HIS A 327 8.09 -6.28 -13.29
CA HIS A 327 9.55 -6.19 -13.34
C HIS A 327 10.02 -5.60 -14.67
N VAL A 328 9.45 -6.01 -15.80
CA VAL A 328 9.76 -5.40 -17.11
C VAL A 328 9.43 -3.92 -17.10
N ALA A 329 8.29 -3.53 -16.53
CA ALA A 329 7.86 -2.15 -16.37
C ALA A 329 8.82 -1.34 -15.47
N GLY A 330 9.31 -1.92 -14.37
CA GLY A 330 10.32 -1.30 -13.51
C GLY A 330 11.65 -1.09 -14.23
N VAL A 331 12.13 -2.11 -14.97
CA VAL A 331 13.34 -1.98 -15.81
C VAL A 331 13.15 -0.92 -16.89
N ALA A 332 12.01 -0.90 -17.57
CA ALA A 332 11.70 0.09 -18.59
C ALA A 332 11.69 1.52 -18.01
N ALA A 333 11.06 1.72 -16.86
CA ALA A 333 11.07 3.01 -16.17
C ALA A 333 12.48 3.45 -15.77
N ALA A 334 13.31 2.53 -15.23
CA ALA A 334 14.70 2.81 -14.93
C ALA A 334 15.54 3.08 -16.19
N HIS A 335 15.19 2.42 -17.30
CA HIS A 335 15.84 2.63 -18.57
C HIS A 335 15.57 4.02 -19.14
N ASP A 336 14.30 4.43 -19.16
CA ASP A 336 13.86 5.76 -19.60
C ASP A 336 14.54 6.87 -18.80
N VAL A 337 14.63 6.70 -17.47
CA VAL A 337 15.35 7.62 -16.59
C VAL A 337 16.83 7.72 -16.97
N ALA A 338 17.52 6.59 -17.18
CA ALA A 338 18.93 6.59 -17.51
C ALA A 338 19.25 7.20 -18.89
N ILE A 339 18.46 6.89 -19.93
CA ILE A 339 18.69 7.45 -21.28
C ILE A 339 18.37 8.94 -21.34
N SER A 340 17.51 9.44 -20.45
CA SER A 340 17.22 10.88 -20.34
C SER A 340 18.37 11.67 -19.69
N ARG A 341 19.26 10.99 -18.96
CA ARG A 341 20.30 11.60 -18.13
C ARG A 341 21.72 11.39 -18.67
N TYR A 342 21.96 10.28 -19.36
CA TYR A 342 23.29 9.85 -19.77
C TYR A 342 23.42 9.66 -21.28
N ASP A 343 24.67 9.70 -21.76
CA ASP A 343 24.99 9.23 -23.10
C ASP A 343 24.76 7.71 -23.22
N HIS A 344 24.66 7.20 -24.44
CA HIS A 344 24.28 5.80 -24.66
C HIS A 344 25.18 4.78 -23.93
N ARG A 345 26.50 5.03 -23.87
CA ARG A 345 27.44 4.11 -23.23
C ARG A 345 27.30 4.12 -21.70
N LEU A 346 27.17 5.29 -21.09
CA LEU A 346 27.03 5.41 -19.65
C LEU A 346 25.63 4.98 -19.20
N ALA A 347 24.59 5.26 -19.97
CA ALA A 347 23.22 4.80 -19.72
C ALA A 347 23.16 3.26 -19.55
N VAL A 348 23.72 2.51 -20.50
CA VAL A 348 23.75 1.04 -20.43
C VAL A 348 24.57 0.55 -19.23
N ARG A 349 25.76 1.13 -18.99
CA ARG A 349 26.62 0.71 -17.87
C ARG A 349 26.01 0.99 -16.50
N SER A 350 25.35 2.14 -16.35
CA SER A 350 24.70 2.55 -15.10
C SER A 350 23.59 1.58 -14.68
N GLN A 351 22.99 0.84 -15.63
CA GLN A 351 21.88 -0.07 -15.38
C GLN A 351 22.30 -1.44 -14.87
N TYR A 352 23.54 -1.90 -15.08
CA TYR A 352 23.94 -3.26 -14.69
C TYR A 352 23.69 -3.58 -13.20
N PRO A 353 24.01 -2.70 -12.23
CA PRO A 353 23.74 -2.97 -10.83
C PRO A 353 22.25 -3.13 -10.53
N MET A 354 21.41 -2.23 -11.06
CA MET A 354 19.96 -2.27 -10.85
C MET A 354 19.32 -3.47 -11.55
N LEU A 355 19.77 -3.81 -12.76
CA LEU A 355 19.31 -4.99 -13.49
C LEU A 355 19.64 -6.27 -12.72
N ALA A 356 20.83 -6.38 -12.15
CA ALA A 356 21.23 -7.54 -11.33
C ALA A 356 20.31 -7.69 -10.11
N VAL A 357 20.00 -6.60 -9.41
CA VAL A 357 19.06 -6.62 -8.27
C VAL A 357 17.64 -7.00 -8.72
N MET A 358 17.16 -6.46 -9.84
CA MET A 358 15.84 -6.83 -10.36
C MET A 358 15.75 -8.29 -10.78
N ILE A 359 16.79 -8.85 -11.40
CA ILE A 359 16.85 -10.27 -11.74
C ILE A 359 16.83 -11.10 -10.45
N LEU A 360 17.64 -10.74 -9.45
CA LEU A 360 17.67 -11.43 -8.16
C LEU A 360 16.28 -11.41 -7.49
N TYR A 361 15.60 -10.27 -7.46
CA TYR A 361 14.24 -10.15 -6.92
C TYR A 361 13.22 -10.96 -7.72
N THR A 362 13.33 -10.99 -9.04
CA THR A 362 12.43 -11.79 -9.89
C THR A 362 12.62 -13.28 -9.63
N VAL A 363 13.87 -13.75 -9.61
CA VAL A 363 14.20 -15.16 -9.34
C VAL A 363 13.74 -15.55 -7.94
N LEU A 364 14.02 -14.72 -6.93
CA LEU A 364 13.57 -14.96 -5.57
C LEU A 364 12.04 -14.95 -5.46
N GLY A 365 11.37 -13.99 -6.08
CA GLY A 365 9.91 -13.89 -6.09
C GLY A 365 9.25 -15.10 -6.77
N LEU A 366 9.76 -15.52 -7.92
CA LEU A 366 9.27 -16.72 -8.61
C LEU A 366 9.57 -17.99 -7.82
N PHE A 367 10.73 -18.09 -7.17
CA PHE A 367 11.07 -19.20 -6.29
C PHE A 367 10.10 -19.29 -5.10
N LEU A 368 9.82 -18.17 -4.44
CA LEU A 368 8.86 -18.12 -3.33
C LEU A 368 7.43 -18.43 -3.77
N LEU A 369 7.07 -18.15 -5.03
CA LEU A 369 5.74 -18.40 -5.57
C LEU A 369 5.55 -19.83 -6.10
N LEU A 370 6.60 -20.44 -6.67
CA LEU A 370 6.52 -21.73 -7.37
C LEU A 370 7.16 -22.90 -6.62
N GLY A 371 8.08 -22.63 -5.68
CA GLY A 371 8.99 -23.62 -5.11
C GLY A 371 9.08 -23.61 -3.58
N ALA A 372 8.09 -23.03 -2.91
CA ALA A 372 7.95 -23.04 -1.46
C ALA A 372 7.28 -24.32 -0.96
#